data_AF-A0A9Q0S0P6-F1
#
_entry.id   AF-A0A9Q0S0P6-F1
#
_cell.length_a   1.000
_cell.length_b   1.000
_cell.length_c   1.000
_cell.angle_alpha   90.00
_cell.angle_beta   90.00
_cell.angle_gamma   90.00
#
_symmetry.space_group_name_H-M   'P 1'
#
loop_
_entity.id
_entity.type
_entity.pdbx_description
1 polymer ?
#
loop_
_entity_poly.entity_id
_entity_poly.type
_entity_poly.pdbx_seq_one_letter_code
_entity_poly.pdbx_strand_id
1 'polypeptide(L)'
;MSEGSKEKISLSWHNQISRFRSTFSLLLHNGSLVDVTLVAEGGQIQAHKVVLMAGSTYFESMFISNPCQHPTVVLKDIEYNDLQMVVNFIYHGEVFVHRERIPKFLETAKLLNIVKPTDVLEPVHSVELTTFANSPYRPTDSIVTLDITSTDEDVNPTETNFLELNFFSFY
;
A
#
# COMPACT_ATOMS: atom_id res chain seq x y z
N MET A 1 -51.76 16.13 6.19
CA MET A 1 -50.96 15.04 6.80
C MET A 1 -49.53 15.25 6.35
N SER A 2 -48.65 15.74 7.22
CA SER A 2 -47.23 15.98 6.89
C SER A 2 -46.44 14.70 7.11
N GLU A 3 -45.84 14.20 6.03
CA GLU A 3 -44.98 13.03 6.02
C GLU A 3 -43.69 13.39 6.79
N GLY A 4 -43.55 12.85 8.00
CA GLY A 4 -42.38 13.10 8.85
C GLY A 4 -41.13 12.57 8.15
N SER A 5 -40.23 13.48 7.77
CA SER A 5 -38.93 13.15 7.19
C SER A 5 -38.18 12.19 8.11
N LYS A 6 -37.97 10.94 7.67
CA LYS A 6 -37.17 9.95 8.39
C LYS A 6 -35.71 10.39 8.34
N GLU A 7 -35.25 11.01 9.41
CA GLU A 7 -33.83 11.33 9.59
C GLU A 7 -33.01 10.04 9.63
N LYS A 8 -31.85 10.06 8.97
CA LYS A 8 -30.84 8.98 9.02
C LYS A 8 -29.62 9.50 9.75
N ILE A 9 -29.10 8.69 10.67
CA ILE A 9 -27.87 8.98 11.42
C ILE A 9 -26.76 8.09 10.85
N SER A 10 -25.62 8.69 10.50
CA SER A 10 -24.40 7.98 10.10
C SER A 10 -23.49 7.83 11.32
N LEU A 11 -22.94 6.63 11.51
CA LEU A 11 -21.97 6.32 12.56
C LEU A 11 -20.66 5.90 11.89
N SER A 12 -19.56 6.58 12.22
CA SER A 12 -18.24 6.28 11.70
C SER A 12 -17.34 5.68 12.77
N TRP A 13 -16.56 4.66 12.40
CA TRP A 13 -15.52 4.13 13.26
C TRP A 13 -14.19 4.78 12.94
N HIS A 14 -13.85 5.81 13.71
CA HIS A 14 -12.55 6.47 13.65
C HIS A 14 -11.42 5.46 13.90
N ASN A 15 -10.34 5.56 13.11
CA ASN A 15 -9.14 4.70 13.20
C ASN A 15 -9.35 3.21 12.89
N GLN A 16 -10.43 2.84 12.18
CA GLN A 16 -10.64 1.46 11.76
C GLN A 16 -9.53 0.96 10.80
N ILE A 17 -9.12 1.79 9.84
CA ILE A 17 -8.08 1.43 8.85
C ILE A 17 -6.74 1.14 9.53
N SER A 18 -6.32 1.98 10.49
CA SER A 18 -5.05 1.76 11.20
C SER A 18 -5.08 0.48 12.05
N ARG A 19 -6.25 0.10 12.58
CA ARG A 19 -6.45 -1.19 13.25
C ARG A 19 -6.29 -2.37 12.29
N PHE A 20 -6.88 -2.32 11.10
CA PHE A 20 -6.69 -3.37 10.10
C PHE A 20 -5.22 -3.50 9.69
N ARG A 21 -4.56 -2.39 9.38
CA ARG A 21 -3.12 -2.36 9.05
C ARG A 21 -2.28 -3.03 10.14
N SER A 22 -2.48 -2.64 11.39
CA SER A 22 -1.76 -3.21 12.53
C SER A 22 -2.05 -4.69 12.72
N THR A 23 -3.30 -5.11 12.50
CA THR A 23 -3.71 -6.51 12.62
C THR A 23 -3.04 -7.37 11.56
N PHE A 24 -3.08 -6.97 10.29
CA PHE A 24 -2.44 -7.73 9.21
C PHE A 24 -0.91 -7.73 9.31
N SER A 25 -0.30 -6.65 9.79
CA SER A 25 1.13 -6.61 10.09
C SER A 25 1.50 -7.64 11.17
N LEU A 26 0.71 -7.72 12.26
CA LEU A 26 0.92 -8.73 13.31
C LEU A 26 0.72 -10.16 12.79
N LEU A 27 -0.32 -10.40 11.99
CA LEU A 27 -0.57 -11.72 11.39
C LEU A 27 0.59 -12.16 10.49
N LEU A 28 1.13 -11.23 9.69
CA LEU A 28 2.30 -11.50 8.85
C LEU A 28 3.52 -11.83 9.70
N HIS A 29 3.81 -11.03 10.71
CA HIS A 29 4.94 -11.26 11.62
C HIS A 29 4.86 -12.64 12.30
N ASN A 30 3.65 -13.04 12.70
CA ASN A 30 3.42 -14.33 13.37
C ASN A 30 3.26 -15.51 12.40
N GLY A 31 3.29 -15.29 11.08
CA GLY A 31 2.98 -16.32 10.09
C GLY A 31 1.57 -16.93 10.23
N SER A 32 0.63 -16.19 10.83
CA SER A 32 -0.73 -16.66 11.09
C SER A 32 -1.63 -16.36 9.91
N LEU A 33 -2.47 -17.31 9.50
CA LEU A 33 -3.39 -17.17 8.35
C LEU A 33 -2.70 -16.92 7.00
N VAL A 34 -1.38 -17.10 6.91
CA VAL A 34 -0.67 -17.05 5.64
C VAL A 34 -1.17 -18.16 4.72
N ASP A 35 -1.44 -17.81 3.47
CA ASP A 35 -2.06 -18.69 2.49
C ASP A 35 -1.37 -18.60 1.12
N VAL A 36 -0.15 -18.05 1.07
CA VAL A 36 0.74 -18.04 -0.10
C VAL A 36 2.20 -17.98 0.34
N THR A 37 3.08 -18.57 -0.47
CA THR A 37 4.54 -18.40 -0.37
C THR A 37 5.08 -17.77 -1.64
N LEU A 38 5.77 -16.64 -1.52
CA LEU A 38 6.50 -15.97 -2.60
C LEU A 38 7.97 -16.37 -2.52
N VAL A 39 8.57 -16.80 -3.62
CA VAL A 39 9.97 -17.19 -3.71
C VAL A 39 10.69 -16.23 -4.65
N ALA A 40 11.81 -15.69 -4.20
CA ALA A 40 12.68 -14.81 -4.97
C ALA A 40 14.12 -15.33 -4.91
N GLU A 41 15.04 -14.65 -5.59
CA GLU A 41 16.46 -15.00 -5.48
C GLU A 41 16.96 -14.75 -4.05
N GLY A 42 17.45 -15.81 -3.41
CA GLY A 42 18.03 -15.75 -2.06
C GLY A 42 17.05 -15.93 -0.91
N GLY A 43 15.74 -16.10 -1.16
CA GLY A 43 14.80 -16.33 -0.05
C GLY A 43 13.32 -16.47 -0.44
N GLN A 44 12.48 -16.59 0.58
CA GLN A 44 11.03 -16.73 0.43
C GLN A 44 10.27 -16.00 1.53
N ILE A 45 9.05 -15.57 1.24
CA ILE A 45 8.16 -14.86 2.15
C ILE A 45 6.80 -15.58 2.18
N GLN A 46 6.30 -15.89 3.37
CA GLN A 46 4.89 -16.29 3.54
C GLN A 46 4.03 -15.05 3.73
N ALA A 47 2.86 -15.01 3.11
CA ALA A 47 1.99 -13.84 3.13
C ALA A 47 0.51 -14.23 2.99
N HIS A 48 -0.36 -13.22 2.99
CA HIS A 48 -1.79 -13.33 2.76
C HIS A 48 -2.14 -12.91 1.34
N LYS A 49 -2.83 -13.77 0.57
CA LYS A 49 -3.32 -13.45 -0.78
C LYS A 49 -4.18 -12.19 -0.75
N VAL A 50 -5.11 -12.07 0.19
CA VAL A 50 -6.05 -10.93 0.25
C VAL A 50 -5.33 -9.58 0.32
N VAL A 51 -4.25 -9.50 1.09
CA VAL A 51 -3.47 -8.27 1.24
C VAL A 51 -2.64 -8.02 -0.03
N LEU A 52 -2.04 -9.06 -0.61
CA LEU A 52 -1.31 -8.94 -1.88
C LEU A 52 -2.21 -8.50 -3.04
N MET A 53 -3.43 -9.04 -3.16
CA MET A 53 -4.39 -8.66 -4.20
C MET A 53 -4.80 -7.20 -4.07
N ALA A 54 -5.06 -6.72 -2.84
CA ALA A 54 -5.40 -5.32 -2.59
C ALA A 54 -4.30 -4.35 -3.02
N GLY A 55 -3.03 -4.78 -2.95
CA GLY A 55 -1.88 -3.97 -3.34
C GLY A 55 -1.39 -4.19 -4.77
N SER A 56 -1.90 -5.19 -5.51
CA SER A 56 -1.31 -5.63 -6.77
C SER A 56 -2.32 -6.31 -7.68
N THR A 57 -2.53 -5.72 -8.87
CA THR A 57 -3.40 -6.32 -9.90
C THR A 57 -2.77 -7.57 -10.54
N TYR A 58 -1.44 -7.73 -10.45
CA TYR A 58 -0.74 -8.96 -10.84
C TYR A 58 -1.13 -10.13 -9.92
N PHE A 59 -1.03 -9.94 -8.61
CA PHE A 59 -1.39 -10.98 -7.63
C PHE A 59 -2.90 -11.26 -7.66
N GLU A 60 -3.73 -10.23 -7.78
CA GLU A 60 -5.18 -10.37 -7.98
C GLU A 60 -5.51 -11.28 -9.18
N SER A 61 -5.02 -10.91 -10.37
CA SER A 61 -5.29 -11.67 -11.60
C SER A 61 -4.79 -13.11 -11.48
N MET A 62 -3.60 -13.32 -10.91
CA MET A 62 -3.01 -14.64 -10.77
C MET A 62 -3.79 -15.54 -9.81
N PHE A 63 -4.18 -15.05 -8.63
CA PHE A 63 -4.86 -15.86 -7.61
C PHE A 63 -6.32 -16.13 -7.96
N ILE A 64 -7.01 -15.19 -8.61
CA ILE A 64 -8.38 -15.40 -9.10
C ILE A 64 -8.38 -16.44 -10.23
N SER A 65 -7.45 -16.32 -11.18
CA SER A 65 -7.39 -17.23 -12.34
C SER A 65 -6.92 -18.64 -11.99
N ASN A 66 -6.17 -18.80 -10.88
CA ASN A 66 -5.61 -20.08 -10.46
C ASN A 66 -5.92 -20.35 -8.97
N PRO A 67 -7.17 -20.72 -8.63
CA PRO A 67 -7.55 -21.00 -7.25
C PRO A 67 -6.70 -22.12 -6.66
N CYS A 68 -5.95 -21.80 -5.61
CA CYS A 68 -5.11 -22.74 -4.88
C CYS A 68 -5.12 -22.37 -3.39
N GLN A 69 -5.13 -23.39 -2.52
CA GLN A 69 -5.15 -23.17 -1.07
C GLN A 69 -3.89 -22.43 -0.62
N HIS A 70 -2.70 -22.87 -1.06
CA HIS A 70 -1.42 -22.28 -0.68
C HIS A 70 -0.42 -22.35 -1.84
N PRO A 71 -0.52 -21.47 -2.85
CA PRO A 71 0.40 -21.48 -3.98
C PRO A 71 1.81 -21.06 -3.56
N THR A 72 2.81 -21.66 -4.18
CA THR A 72 4.20 -21.19 -4.17
C THR A 72 4.47 -20.44 -5.47
N VAL A 73 4.62 -19.12 -5.39
CA VAL A 73 4.83 -18.24 -6.55
C VAL A 73 6.32 -17.95 -6.67
N VAL A 74 6.94 -18.38 -7.77
CA VAL A 74 8.36 -18.12 -8.03
C VAL A 74 8.49 -16.87 -8.90
N LEU A 75 9.08 -15.83 -8.33
CA LEU A 75 9.32 -14.54 -8.96
C LEU A 75 10.77 -14.49 -9.46
N LYS A 76 10.94 -14.69 -10.77
CA LYS A 76 12.26 -14.63 -11.41
C LYS A 76 12.75 -13.19 -11.48
N ASP A 77 14.06 -13.02 -11.43
CA ASP A 77 14.75 -11.73 -11.60
C ASP A 77 14.42 -10.66 -10.53
N ILE A 78 13.88 -11.11 -9.39
CA ILE A 78 13.64 -10.29 -8.20
C ILE A 78 14.53 -10.81 -7.06
N GLU A 79 15.33 -9.92 -6.48
CA GLU A 79 16.08 -10.23 -5.26
C GLU A 79 15.14 -10.30 -4.06
N TYR A 80 15.45 -11.17 -3.11
CA TYR A 80 14.67 -11.31 -1.87
C TYR A 80 14.47 -9.98 -1.13
N ASN A 81 15.49 -9.11 -1.10
CA ASN A 81 15.38 -7.83 -0.40
C ASN A 81 14.37 -6.89 -1.07
N ASP A 82 14.38 -6.80 -2.41
CA ASP A 82 13.42 -5.94 -3.12
C ASP A 82 11.99 -6.48 -3.00
N LEU A 83 11.82 -7.81 -3.04
CA LEU A 83 10.54 -8.44 -2.76
C LEU A 83 10.06 -8.11 -1.34
N GLN A 84 10.93 -8.21 -0.34
CA GLN A 84 10.60 -7.89 1.05
C GLN A 84 10.16 -6.43 1.20
N MET A 85 10.82 -5.50 0.50
CA MET A 85 10.45 -4.08 0.50
C MET A 85 9.08 -3.85 -0.14
N VAL A 86 8.79 -4.49 -1.26
CA VAL A 86 7.46 -4.40 -1.91
C VAL A 86 6.38 -5.01 -1.02
N VAL A 87 6.61 -6.18 -0.43
CA VAL A 87 5.63 -6.78 0.50
C VAL A 87 5.42 -5.86 1.71
N ASN A 88 6.48 -5.30 2.29
CA ASN A 88 6.34 -4.35 3.39
C ASN A 88 5.55 -3.11 2.96
N PHE A 89 5.79 -2.57 1.77
CA PHE A 89 5.04 -1.46 1.23
C PHE A 89 3.54 -1.80 1.10
N ILE A 90 3.19 -2.98 0.60
CA ILE A 90 1.80 -3.43 0.50
C ILE A 90 1.13 -3.50 1.89
N TYR A 91 1.82 -4.00 2.91
CA TYR A 91 1.24 -4.17 4.25
C TYR A 91 1.14 -2.85 5.05
N HIS A 92 2.04 -1.91 4.81
CA HIS A 92 2.15 -0.69 5.62
C HIS A 92 1.68 0.57 4.88
N GLY A 93 1.59 0.53 3.55
CA GLY A 93 1.37 1.71 2.70
C GLY A 93 2.60 2.61 2.58
N GLU A 94 3.72 2.27 3.23
CA GLU A 94 4.96 3.03 3.26
C GLU A 94 6.16 2.08 3.41
N VAL A 95 7.32 2.49 2.90
CA VAL A 95 8.57 1.73 3.03
C VAL A 95 9.76 2.68 3.01
N PHE A 96 10.78 2.38 3.81
CA PHE A 96 12.04 3.12 3.79
C PHE A 96 13.01 2.45 2.82
N VAL A 97 13.50 3.21 1.84
CA VAL A 97 14.38 2.72 0.77
C VAL A 97 15.66 3.55 0.75
N HIS A 98 16.82 2.89 0.76
CA HIS A 98 18.07 3.60 0.50
C HIS A 98 18.05 4.20 -0.90
N ARG A 99 18.54 5.43 -1.04
CA ARG A 99 18.48 6.19 -2.31
C ARG A 99 19.01 5.40 -3.51
N GLU A 100 20.07 4.63 -3.32
CA GLU A 100 20.68 3.78 -4.34
C GLU A 100 19.80 2.60 -4.79
N ARG A 101 18.88 2.11 -3.93
CA ARG A 101 17.98 1.00 -4.23
C ARG A 101 16.63 1.44 -4.80
N ILE A 102 16.32 2.75 -4.80
CA ILE A 102 15.06 3.27 -5.33
C ILE A 102 14.76 2.78 -6.76
N PRO A 103 15.71 2.82 -7.72
CA PRO A 103 15.42 2.35 -9.08
C PRO A 103 14.99 0.89 -9.12
N LYS A 104 15.63 0.03 -8.31
CA LYS A 104 15.34 -1.41 -8.25
C LYS A 104 14.00 -1.70 -7.57
N PHE A 105 13.69 -0.96 -6.51
CA PHE A 105 12.37 -1.00 -5.87
C PHE A 105 11.26 -0.63 -6.87
N LEU A 106 11.43 0.46 -7.61
CA LEU A 106 10.45 0.92 -8.61
C LEU A 106 10.29 -0.08 -9.76
N GLU A 107 11.38 -0.67 -10.24
CA GLU A 107 11.35 -1.75 -11.24
C GLU A 107 10.52 -2.94 -10.74
N THR A 108 10.78 -3.39 -9.51
CA THR A 108 10.07 -4.52 -8.88
C THR A 108 8.59 -4.21 -8.67
N ALA A 109 8.27 -3.00 -8.17
CA ALA A 109 6.90 -2.55 -7.97
C ALA A 109 6.11 -2.49 -9.29
N LYS A 110 6.76 -2.04 -10.37
CA LYS A 110 6.18 -2.03 -11.72
C LYS A 110 5.96 -3.44 -12.25
N LEU A 111 6.94 -4.34 -12.10
CA LEU A 111 6.82 -5.74 -12.54
C LEU A 111 5.65 -6.45 -11.86
N LEU A 112 5.45 -6.19 -10.58
CA LEU A 112 4.37 -6.76 -9.78
C LEU A 112 3.06 -5.96 -9.89
N ASN A 113 2.97 -4.98 -10.79
CA ASN A 113 1.82 -4.09 -10.95
C ASN A 113 1.23 -3.63 -9.60
N ILE A 114 2.10 -3.23 -8.68
CA ILE A 114 1.67 -2.60 -7.45
C ILE A 114 0.86 -1.36 -7.85
N VAL A 115 -0.27 -1.09 -7.19
CA VAL A 115 -1.16 0.05 -7.49
C VAL A 115 -0.32 1.27 -7.86
N LYS A 116 -0.58 1.84 -9.05
CA LYS A 116 0.32 2.73 -9.80
C LYS A 116 1.31 3.49 -8.89
N PRO A 117 2.61 3.14 -8.92
CA PRO A 117 3.67 4.03 -8.44
C PRO A 117 3.84 5.25 -9.37
N THR A 118 2.90 5.47 -10.30
CA THR A 118 2.98 6.42 -11.41
C THR A 118 2.08 7.64 -11.28
N ASP A 119 1.26 7.74 -10.22
CA ASP A 119 0.74 9.05 -9.78
C ASP A 119 1.79 9.80 -8.92
N VAL A 120 3.03 9.29 -8.89
CA VAL A 120 4.11 9.62 -7.94
C VAL A 120 5.39 10.12 -8.64
N LEU A 121 5.43 10.12 -9.97
CA LEU A 121 6.64 10.42 -10.74
C LEU A 121 6.36 11.46 -11.84
N GLU A 122 5.88 12.64 -11.45
CA GLU A 122 6.36 13.85 -12.13
C GLU A 122 7.89 13.93 -11.88
N PRO A 123 8.71 14.38 -12.85
CA PRO A 123 10.16 14.40 -12.69
C PRO A 123 10.53 15.21 -11.45
N VAL A 124 11.02 14.53 -10.41
CA VAL A 124 11.40 15.12 -9.12
C VAL A 124 12.51 16.14 -9.33
N HIS A 125 12.12 17.39 -9.53
CA HIS A 125 12.97 18.57 -9.59
C HIS A 125 12.83 19.42 -8.31
N SER A 126 12.63 18.80 -7.15
CA SER A 126 12.98 19.37 -5.83
C SER A 126 12.60 18.37 -4.73
N VAL A 127 13.55 18.10 -3.83
CA VAL A 127 13.35 17.26 -2.64
C VAL A 127 13.19 18.20 -1.47
N GLU A 128 12.02 18.25 -0.84
CA GLU A 128 11.84 18.94 0.45
C GLU A 128 11.86 17.94 1.61
N LEU A 129 12.64 18.28 2.65
CA LEU A 129 12.85 17.45 3.82
C LEU A 129 11.70 17.66 4.82
N THR A 130 10.85 16.66 5.05
CA THR A 130 9.87 16.68 6.15
C THR A 130 10.22 15.64 7.21
N THR A 131 10.22 16.06 8.49
CA THR A 131 10.64 15.25 9.64
C THR A 131 9.42 14.62 10.32
N PHE A 132 9.35 13.28 10.38
CA PHE A 132 8.25 12.56 11.04
C PHE A 132 8.52 12.41 12.54
N ALA A 133 7.93 13.29 13.35
CA ALA A 133 8.21 13.36 14.79
C ALA A 133 7.60 12.24 15.66
N ASN A 134 6.78 11.32 15.12
CA ASN A 134 6.01 10.36 15.94
C ASN A 134 5.88 8.94 15.34
N SER A 135 6.98 8.35 14.85
CA SER A 135 7.02 6.92 14.48
C SER A 135 7.87 6.11 15.48
N PRO A 136 7.39 4.95 15.99
CA PRO A 136 8.15 4.11 16.92
C PRO A 136 9.34 3.39 16.27
N TYR A 137 9.50 3.48 14.94
CA TYR A 137 10.66 2.98 14.21
C TYR A 137 11.47 4.17 13.69
N ARG A 138 12.52 4.56 14.42
CA ARG A 138 13.44 5.64 14.04
C ARG A 138 14.82 5.05 13.72
N PRO A 139 15.23 4.97 12.44
CA PRO A 139 16.64 4.87 12.08
C PRO A 139 17.37 6.16 12.48
N THR A 140 18.63 6.07 12.90
CA THR A 140 19.46 7.20 13.36
C THR A 140 19.94 8.14 12.25
N ASP A 141 19.61 7.86 10.99
CA ASP A 141 20.01 8.66 9.83
C ASP A 141 18.82 9.39 9.22
N SER A 142 19.09 10.57 8.64
CA SER A 142 18.11 11.44 7.97
C SER A 142 17.28 10.67 6.95
N ILE A 143 15.99 10.47 7.26
CA ILE A 143 15.03 9.85 6.34
C ILE A 143 14.58 10.91 5.32
N VAL A 144 14.68 10.59 4.04
CA VAL A 144 13.96 11.30 2.97
C VAL A 144 12.66 10.56 2.75
N THR A 145 11.54 11.21 3.06
CA THR A 145 10.22 10.65 2.76
C THR A 145 9.78 11.15 1.39
N LEU A 146 9.42 10.22 0.50
CA LEU A 146 8.66 10.54 -0.70
C LEU A 146 7.20 10.59 -0.26
N ASP A 147 6.68 11.79 0.00
CA ASP A 147 5.26 11.98 0.30
C ASP A 147 4.49 11.79 -1.01
N ILE A 148 3.75 10.69 -1.09
CA ILE A 148 2.96 10.31 -2.27
C ILE A 148 1.59 10.99 -2.12
N THR A 149 1.54 12.31 -2.19
CA THR A 149 0.28 13.04 -2.30
C THR A 149 0.09 13.47 -3.74
N SER A 150 -1.00 12.99 -4.36
CA SER A 150 -1.51 13.47 -5.64
C SER A 150 -1.59 15.00 -5.62
N THR A 151 -0.89 15.64 -6.54
CA THR A 151 -1.04 17.07 -6.84
C THR A 151 -2.25 17.25 -7.74
N ASP A 152 -3.42 17.50 -7.16
CA ASP A 152 -4.40 18.33 -7.84
C ASP A 152 -3.99 19.78 -7.58
N GLU A 153 -3.36 20.42 -8.57
CA GLU A 153 -3.15 21.88 -8.57
C GLU A 153 -4.48 22.61 -8.79
N ASP A 154 -4.61 23.75 -8.11
CA ASP A 154 -5.59 24.84 -8.25
C ASP A 154 -6.99 24.71 -7.60
N VAL A 155 -7.07 24.99 -6.28
CA VAL A 155 -8.23 25.71 -5.68
C VAL A 155 -7.75 26.78 -4.68
N ASN A 156 -7.94 28.05 -5.07
CA ASN A 156 -7.84 29.27 -4.27
C ASN A 156 -8.80 29.21 -3.04
N PRO A 157 -8.45 29.79 -1.87
CA PRO A 157 -9.03 29.42 -0.58
C PRO A 157 -10.30 30.21 -0.31
N THR A 158 -11.45 29.66 -0.71
CA THR A 158 -12.72 29.99 -0.08
C THR A 158 -13.72 28.90 -0.41
N GLU A 159 -14.41 28.43 0.63
CA GLU A 159 -15.58 27.54 0.58
C GLU A 159 -15.31 26.01 0.61
N THR A 160 -15.30 25.50 1.85
CA THR A 160 -16.07 24.34 2.32
C THR A 160 -16.04 23.05 1.49
N ASN A 161 -15.22 22.10 1.96
CA ASN A 161 -15.16 20.68 1.62
C ASN A 161 -16.51 20.06 1.18
N PHE A 162 -16.61 19.79 -0.12
CA PHE A 162 -17.45 18.74 -0.71
C PHE A 162 -16.68 18.10 -1.87
N LEU A 163 -15.89 17.06 -1.56
CA LEU A 163 -15.52 15.99 -2.50
C LEU A 163 -15.61 14.67 -1.76
N GLU A 164 -16.85 14.27 -1.46
CA GLU A 164 -17.19 12.84 -1.51
C GLU A 164 -17.23 12.42 -2.97
N LEU A 165 -16.96 11.12 -3.20
CA LEU A 165 -17.15 10.34 -4.43
C LEU A 165 -15.89 10.23 -5.32
N ASN A 166 -15.11 9.18 -5.06
CA ASN A 166 -14.74 8.18 -6.09
C ASN A 166 -14.00 6.97 -5.46
N PHE A 167 -14.69 6.16 -4.65
CA PHE A 167 -14.17 4.83 -4.27
C PHE A 167 -15.19 3.69 -4.30
N PHE A 168 -16.36 3.89 -4.91
CA PHE A 168 -17.29 2.80 -5.21
C PHE A 168 -17.74 2.85 -6.67
N SER A 169 -16.92 2.28 -7.55
CA SER A 169 -17.40 1.71 -8.82
C SER A 169 -16.40 0.69 -9.37
N PHE A 170 -16.21 -0.41 -8.64
CA PHE A 170 -15.86 -1.71 -9.21
C PHE A 170 -16.51 -2.80 -8.33
N TYR A 171 -17.82 -2.95 -8.49
CA TYR A 171 -18.59 -4.20 -8.57
C TYR A 171 -20.00 -3.86 -9.05
#